data_AF-A0A1A7C1U3-F1
#
_entry.id   AF-A0A1A7C1U3-F1
#
_cell.length_a   1.000
_cell.length_b   1.000
_cell.length_c   1.000
_cell.angle_alpha   90.00
_cell.angle_beta   90.00
_cell.angle_gamma   90.00
#
_symmetry.space_group_name_H-M   'P 1'
#
loop_
_entity.id
_entity.type
_entity.pdbx_description
1 polymer ?
#
loop_
_entity_poly.entity_id
_entity_poly.type
_entity_poly.pdbx_seq_one_letter_code
_entity_poly.pdbx_strand_id
1 'polypeptide(L)'
;MKIDHSLLKTAFLVSGTLLASLAIGADAAPYPNTSAMGVGQAETTAWYAACMKVAKAAPPPADLPAPSAAASLQQCQAADLYYDTRSMSAPKPDDWRQVRHCAVATNNSEVLMMLYQNGQGVTKAPPLAMKYACGIAAAPAEMAIRVEHLQKLAASGQGNIDLCDDITSGYMMGVCSAIDARQKNRVRNQASGKATQAWPAAAQASYQKLEAASAKFADARAGKETDLGGTARAAMSIAARTAELDLLARDVKQYEAGKLPSSMTQAQAQALDKQLNVIYGKLMKQPKPDYAGAVDKDGIRDTQRLWLKYRDAWMDFGAVHYPSVTSHTWAAVLTARRNAQLQELLEP
;
A
#
# COMPACT_ATOMS: atom_id res chain seq x y z
N MET A 1 -48.72 -23.70 51.91
CA MET A 1 -48.31 -23.47 53.32
C MET A 1 -47.19 -22.43 53.29
N LYS A 2 -47.34 -21.34 54.06
CA LYS A 2 -46.41 -20.19 54.13
C LYS A 2 -45.09 -20.56 54.84
N ILE A 3 -44.15 -19.59 54.82
CA ILE A 3 -42.98 -19.33 55.72
C ILE A 3 -41.64 -19.77 55.09
N ASP A 4 -40.52 -19.02 55.09
CA ASP A 4 -40.21 -17.59 55.29
C ASP A 4 -38.77 -17.33 54.77
N HIS A 5 -38.43 -16.05 54.59
CA HIS A 5 -37.07 -15.56 54.37
C HIS A 5 -36.26 -15.52 55.67
N SER A 6 -35.05 -16.08 55.69
CA SER A 6 -33.94 -15.48 56.47
C SER A 6 -32.57 -16.08 56.18
N LEU A 7 -31.59 -15.17 56.11
CA LEU A 7 -30.21 -15.33 56.57
C LEU A 7 -29.30 -16.27 55.75
N LEU A 8 -28.71 -15.73 54.68
CA LEU A 8 -27.34 -16.10 54.30
C LEU A 8 -26.43 -14.88 54.46
N LYS A 9 -25.85 -14.76 55.66
CA LYS A 9 -24.65 -13.97 55.91
C LYS A 9 -23.46 -14.92 55.89
N THR A 10 -22.34 -14.37 55.43
CA THR A 10 -20.94 -14.71 55.74
C THR A 10 -20.16 -15.61 54.78
N ALA A 11 -19.09 -14.98 54.25
CA ALA A 11 -17.76 -15.49 53.98
C ALA A 11 -17.45 -15.98 52.55
N PHE A 12 -17.16 -15.04 51.65
CA PHE A 12 -16.22 -15.30 50.55
C PHE A 12 -14.85 -14.72 50.91
N LEU A 13 -13.90 -15.63 51.11
CA LEU A 13 -12.49 -15.37 51.26
C LEU A 13 -11.94 -14.71 49.99
N VAL A 14 -11.15 -13.66 50.21
CA VAL A 14 -10.25 -13.04 49.25
C VAL A 14 -9.17 -14.06 48.89
N SER A 15 -9.20 -14.59 47.66
CA SER A 15 -8.04 -15.19 47.02
C SER A 15 -7.57 -14.23 45.93
N GLY A 16 -6.66 -13.35 46.30
CA GLY A 16 -5.93 -12.50 45.36
C GLY A 16 -4.88 -13.32 44.63
N THR A 17 -5.20 -13.76 43.41
CA THR A 17 -4.20 -14.20 42.44
C THR A 17 -3.62 -12.98 41.74
N LEU A 18 -2.41 -12.59 42.15
CA LEU A 18 -1.51 -11.75 41.35
C LEU A 18 -1.23 -12.46 40.02
N LEU A 19 -2.00 -12.15 38.99
CA LEU A 19 -1.57 -12.32 37.61
C LEU A 19 -0.61 -11.16 37.30
N ALA A 20 0.67 -11.37 37.61
CA ALA A 20 1.74 -10.57 37.04
C ALA A 20 1.76 -10.84 35.54
N SER A 21 1.05 -10.01 34.79
CA SER A 21 1.19 -9.90 33.35
C SER A 21 2.62 -9.44 33.05
N LEU A 22 3.48 -10.39 32.68
CA LEU A 22 4.74 -10.12 31.99
C LEU A 22 4.38 -9.48 30.65
N ALA A 23 4.30 -8.15 30.64
CA ALA A 23 4.46 -7.39 29.42
C ALA A 23 5.89 -7.65 28.95
N ILE A 24 6.04 -8.53 27.96
CA ILE A 24 7.27 -8.62 27.17
C ILE A 24 7.34 -7.29 26.43
N GLY A 25 8.04 -6.32 27.01
CA GLY A 25 8.38 -5.09 26.31
C GLY A 25 9.23 -5.48 25.11
N ALA A 26 8.80 -5.10 23.91
CA ALA A 26 9.68 -5.14 22.76
C ALA A 26 10.90 -4.28 23.10
N ASP A 27 12.10 -4.88 23.09
CA ASP A 27 13.33 -4.13 23.29
C ASP A 27 13.42 -3.01 22.25
N ALA A 28 13.83 -1.81 22.70
CA ALA A 28 14.04 -0.70 21.78
C ALA A 28 15.12 -1.09 20.78
N ALA A 29 14.89 -0.82 19.49
CA ALA A 29 15.88 -1.08 18.46
C ALA A 29 17.22 -0.38 18.80
N PRO A 30 18.37 -1.01 18.55
CA PRO A 30 19.67 -0.41 18.81
C PRO A 30 19.83 0.89 18.02
N TYR A 31 20.66 1.81 18.53
CA TYR A 31 21.04 3.03 17.81
C TYR A 31 22.55 3.04 17.53
N PRO A 32 22.99 3.26 16.28
CA PRO A 32 22.18 3.28 15.04
C PRO A 32 21.49 1.93 14.79
N ASN A 33 20.40 1.94 14.04
CA ASN A 33 19.62 0.74 13.78
C ASN A 33 20.30 -0.14 12.74
N THR A 34 20.99 -1.18 13.21
CA THR A 34 21.71 -2.17 12.40
C THR A 34 20.93 -3.47 12.21
N SER A 35 19.67 -3.56 12.66
CA SER A 35 18.92 -4.83 12.70
C SER A 35 18.70 -5.47 11.33
N ALA A 36 18.75 -4.69 10.26
CA ALA A 36 18.58 -5.14 8.88
C ALA A 36 19.90 -5.29 8.10
N MET A 37 21.06 -5.15 8.75
CA MET A 37 22.38 -5.11 8.09
C MET A 37 23.12 -6.45 8.07
N GLY A 38 22.59 -7.48 8.73
CA GLY A 38 23.23 -8.79 8.84
C GLY A 38 24.46 -8.78 9.77
N VAL A 39 25.34 -9.77 9.62
CA VAL A 39 26.64 -9.83 10.34
C VAL A 39 27.66 -8.94 9.63
N GLY A 40 28.10 -7.86 10.28
CA GLY A 40 29.04 -6.90 9.68
C GLY A 40 29.59 -5.88 10.68
N GLN A 41 30.62 -5.14 10.26
CA GLN A 41 31.33 -4.11 11.04
C GLN A 41 30.76 -2.72 10.75
N ALA A 42 29.46 -2.52 10.99
CA ALA A 42 28.78 -1.24 10.73
C ALA A 42 29.51 -0.07 11.41
N GLU A 43 30.08 -0.33 12.58
CA GLU A 43 30.84 0.59 13.42
C GLU A 43 32.06 1.20 12.72
N THR A 44 32.60 0.52 11.71
CA THR A 44 33.78 0.97 10.95
C THR A 44 33.44 1.87 9.76
N THR A 45 32.15 2.08 9.49
CA THR A 45 31.69 2.84 8.32
C THR A 45 31.55 4.34 8.61
N ALA A 46 31.67 5.16 7.55
CA ALA A 46 31.51 6.61 7.67
C ALA A 46 30.09 7.03 8.10
N TRP A 47 29.06 6.33 7.63
CA TRP A 47 27.68 6.64 7.98
C TRP A 47 27.42 6.38 9.46
N TYR A 48 28.00 5.32 10.04
CA TYR A 48 27.84 5.00 11.46
C TYR A 48 28.44 6.10 12.34
N ALA A 49 29.66 6.55 12.02
CA ALA A 49 30.30 7.65 12.73
C ALA A 49 29.47 8.95 12.65
N ALA A 50 28.79 9.20 11.53
CA ALA A 50 27.87 10.33 11.39
C ALA A 50 26.64 10.18 12.30
N CYS A 51 26.05 8.98 12.37
CA CYS A 51 24.93 8.69 13.26
C CYS A 51 25.29 8.89 14.73
N MET A 52 26.48 8.49 15.16
CA MET A 52 26.92 8.65 16.54
C MET A 52 27.07 10.11 16.96
N LYS A 53 27.44 11.02 16.04
CA LYS A 53 27.51 12.47 16.32
C LYS A 53 26.17 13.08 16.71
N VAL A 54 25.06 12.50 16.26
CA VAL A 54 23.71 13.01 16.51
C VAL A 54 22.89 12.15 17.47
N ALA A 55 23.49 11.13 18.09
CA ALA A 55 22.79 10.19 19.00
C ALA A 55 22.02 10.90 20.12
N LYS A 56 22.56 12.01 20.62
CA LYS A 56 21.98 12.81 21.71
C LYS A 56 21.00 13.89 21.24
N ALA A 57 20.78 14.07 19.94
CA ALA A 57 19.77 15.00 19.44
C ALA A 57 18.40 14.61 20.01
N ALA A 58 17.57 15.58 20.39
CA ALA A 58 16.25 15.32 20.93
C ALA A 58 15.25 16.33 20.35
N PRO A 59 14.00 15.92 20.10
CA PRO A 59 12.95 16.86 19.74
C PRO A 59 12.72 17.86 20.89
N PRO A 60 12.39 19.13 20.57
CA PRO A 60 12.05 20.10 21.61
C PRO A 60 10.76 19.66 22.34
N PRO A 61 10.57 20.02 23.62
CA PRO A 61 9.38 19.62 24.38
C PRO A 61 8.05 20.02 23.72
N ALA A 62 8.03 21.13 22.98
CA ALA A 62 6.85 21.60 22.24
C ALA A 62 6.43 20.67 21.09
N ASP A 63 7.32 19.78 20.64
CA ASP A 63 7.05 18.83 19.57
C ASP A 63 6.50 17.50 20.08
N LEU A 64 6.55 17.26 21.40
CA LEU A 64 6.09 16.05 22.04
C LEU A 64 4.57 16.10 22.31
N PRO A 65 3.84 14.98 22.13
CA PRO A 65 2.46 14.89 22.58
C PRO A 65 2.40 14.97 24.11
N ALA A 66 1.27 15.46 24.63
CA ALA A 66 1.00 15.38 26.06
C ALA A 66 1.02 13.90 26.52
N PRO A 67 1.57 13.57 27.70
CA PRO A 67 1.64 12.19 28.19
C PRO A 67 0.28 11.47 28.21
N SER A 68 -0.80 12.21 28.52
CA SER A 68 -2.17 11.68 28.52
C SER A 68 -2.68 11.27 27.14
N ALA A 69 -2.12 11.80 26.05
CA ALA A 69 -2.50 11.48 24.68
C ALA A 69 -1.74 10.26 24.11
N ALA A 70 -0.61 9.88 24.72
CA ALA A 70 0.30 8.88 24.17
C ALA A 70 -0.36 7.51 23.92
N ALA A 71 -1.20 7.05 24.84
CA ALA A 71 -1.91 5.77 24.72
C ALA A 71 -2.89 5.76 23.54
N SER A 72 -3.64 6.85 23.32
CA SER A 72 -4.60 6.97 22.21
C SER A 72 -3.93 7.02 20.83
N LEU A 73 -2.64 7.39 20.78
CA LEU A 73 -1.88 7.55 19.54
C LEU A 73 -1.10 6.30 19.14
N GLN A 74 -1.05 5.24 19.98
CA GLN A 74 -0.29 4.02 19.68
C GLN A 74 -0.77 3.27 18.44
N GLN A 75 -2.06 3.41 18.07
CA GLN A 75 -2.65 2.77 16.89
C GLN A 75 -2.66 3.68 15.65
N CYS A 76 -1.98 4.83 15.74
CA CYS A 76 -1.98 5.79 14.67
C CYS A 76 -1.03 5.39 13.53
N GLN A 77 -1.46 5.62 12.28
CA GLN A 77 -0.68 5.33 11.08
C GLN A 77 0.09 6.58 10.63
N ALA A 78 1.29 6.80 11.16
CA ALA A 78 2.06 8.04 10.94
C ALA A 78 2.38 8.29 9.46
N ALA A 79 2.81 7.26 8.73
CA ALA A 79 3.11 7.37 7.29
C ALA A 79 1.88 7.78 6.49
N ASP A 80 0.74 7.13 6.73
CA ASP A 80 -0.54 7.47 6.10
C ASP A 80 -0.93 8.93 6.31
N LEU A 81 -0.86 9.40 7.57
CA LEU A 81 -1.14 10.80 7.90
C LEU A 81 -0.17 11.77 7.23
N TYR A 82 1.12 11.43 7.19
CA TYR A 82 2.14 12.27 6.55
C TYR A 82 1.84 12.47 5.06
N TYR A 83 1.66 11.38 4.30
CA TYR A 83 1.40 11.48 2.87
C TYR A 83 0.02 12.08 2.56
N ASP A 84 -0.99 11.84 3.40
CA ASP A 84 -2.30 12.48 3.24
C ASP A 84 -2.25 13.98 3.47
N THR A 85 -1.58 14.41 4.55
CA THR A 85 -1.39 15.84 4.86
C THR A 85 -0.58 16.52 3.77
N ARG A 86 0.49 15.88 3.29
CA ARG A 86 1.27 16.39 2.16
C ARG A 86 0.47 16.52 0.87
N SER A 87 -0.53 15.66 0.65
CA SER A 87 -1.40 15.70 -0.53
C SER A 87 -2.49 16.79 -0.47
N MET A 88 -2.66 17.46 0.66
CA MET A 88 -3.61 18.56 0.81
C MET A 88 -3.12 19.79 0.04
N SER A 89 -4.06 20.56 -0.54
CA SER A 89 -3.72 21.81 -1.24
C SER A 89 -3.20 22.90 -0.30
N ALA A 90 -3.67 22.92 0.96
CA ALA A 90 -3.28 23.88 1.98
C ALA A 90 -3.37 23.25 3.39
N PRO A 91 -2.40 22.37 3.76
CA PRO A 91 -2.39 21.78 5.09
C PRO A 91 -2.17 22.85 6.16
N LYS A 92 -2.96 22.80 7.23
CA LYS A 92 -2.87 23.71 8.37
C LYS A 92 -1.79 23.26 9.35
N PRO A 93 -1.29 24.16 10.23
CA PRO A 93 -0.34 23.79 11.27
C PRO A 93 -0.80 22.64 12.17
N ASP A 94 -2.11 22.56 12.47
CA ASP A 94 -2.66 21.49 13.31
C ASP A 94 -2.69 20.13 12.61
N ASP A 95 -2.79 20.08 11.27
CA ASP A 95 -2.72 18.83 10.51
C ASP A 95 -1.32 18.21 10.68
N TRP A 96 -0.26 19.02 10.52
CA TRP A 96 1.11 18.57 10.74
C TRP A 96 1.43 18.25 12.21
N ARG A 97 0.79 18.95 13.16
CA ARG A 97 0.90 18.62 14.59
C ARG A 97 0.39 17.20 14.84
N GLN A 98 -0.72 16.81 14.22
CA GLN A 98 -1.27 15.46 14.34
C GLN A 98 -0.30 14.41 13.77
N VAL A 99 0.28 14.66 12.59
CA VAL A 99 1.30 13.79 11.97
C VAL A 99 2.48 13.60 12.93
N ARG A 100 3.03 14.69 13.46
CA ARG A 100 4.18 14.67 14.36
C ARG A 100 3.89 13.93 15.66
N HIS A 101 2.78 14.22 16.32
CA HIS A 101 2.40 13.55 17.56
C HIS A 101 2.21 12.05 17.36
N CYS A 102 1.59 11.66 16.24
CA CYS A 102 1.46 10.26 15.84
C CYS A 102 2.81 9.59 15.62
N ALA A 103 3.72 10.24 14.90
CA ALA A 103 5.05 9.71 14.61
C ALA A 103 5.91 9.58 15.88
N VAL A 104 5.85 10.56 16.81
CA VAL A 104 6.52 10.47 18.11
C VAL A 104 5.93 9.34 18.95
N ALA A 105 4.60 9.22 19.05
CA ALA A 105 3.97 8.20 19.88
C ALA A 105 4.24 6.78 19.40
N THR A 106 4.38 6.58 18.08
CA THR A 106 4.64 5.27 17.46
C THR A 106 6.12 5.03 17.14
N ASN A 107 7.02 5.92 17.57
CA ASN A 107 8.45 5.89 17.24
C ASN A 107 8.75 5.74 15.74
N ASN A 108 7.91 6.34 14.88
CA ASN A 108 8.03 6.25 13.43
C ASN A 108 9.18 7.14 12.93
N SER A 109 10.37 6.54 12.82
CA SER A 109 11.60 7.26 12.49
C SER A 109 11.63 7.76 11.06
N GLU A 110 10.93 7.10 10.14
CA GLU A 110 10.80 7.49 8.75
C GLU A 110 10.10 8.85 8.61
N VAL A 111 8.92 8.99 9.24
CA VAL A 111 8.16 10.24 9.21
C VAL A 111 8.88 11.33 10.00
N LEU A 112 9.46 11.02 11.15
CA LEU A 112 10.20 12.02 11.94
C LEU A 112 11.41 12.56 11.18
N MET A 113 12.17 11.71 10.48
CA MET A 113 13.24 12.15 9.58
C MET A 113 12.72 13.16 8.56
N MET A 114 11.64 12.81 7.84
CA MET A 114 11.07 13.67 6.81
C MET A 114 10.55 15.00 7.39
N LEU A 115 9.82 14.99 8.52
CA LEU A 115 9.31 16.20 9.16
C LEU A 115 10.44 17.18 9.52
N TYR A 116 11.47 16.69 10.22
CA TYR A 116 12.57 17.54 10.69
C TYR A 116 13.53 17.95 9.58
N GLN A 117 13.65 17.19 8.49
CA GLN A 117 14.43 17.60 7.33
C GLN A 117 13.68 18.61 6.45
N ASN A 118 12.37 18.40 6.25
CA ASN A 118 11.56 19.19 5.32
C ASN A 118 10.95 20.44 5.98
N GLY A 119 10.98 20.54 7.31
CA GLY A 119 10.39 21.66 8.05
C GLY A 119 8.86 21.69 8.02
N GLN A 120 8.22 20.53 7.84
CA GLN A 120 6.76 20.44 7.74
C GLN A 120 6.13 20.37 9.14
N GLY A 121 5.56 21.49 9.58
CA GLY A 121 4.97 21.61 10.93
C GLY A 121 5.96 21.55 12.09
N VAL A 122 7.26 21.70 11.80
CA VAL A 122 8.36 21.79 12.76
C VAL A 122 9.41 22.76 12.22
N THR A 123 10.23 23.31 13.11
CA THR A 123 11.47 23.97 12.69
C THR A 123 12.42 22.92 12.10
N LYS A 124 12.95 23.18 10.90
CA LYS A 124 13.93 22.31 10.25
C LYS A 124 15.13 22.09 11.18
N ALA A 125 15.45 20.83 11.47
CA ALA A 125 16.47 20.43 12.42
C ALA A 125 17.31 19.26 11.84
N PRO A 126 18.29 19.55 10.96
CA PRO A 126 19.06 18.51 10.27
C PRO A 126 19.74 17.48 11.20
N PRO A 127 20.32 17.85 12.36
CA PRO A 127 20.87 16.85 13.29
C PRO A 127 19.82 15.88 13.83
N LEU A 128 18.60 16.36 14.05
CA LEU A 128 17.50 15.53 14.53
C LEU A 128 16.92 14.66 13.42
N ALA A 129 16.81 15.19 12.20
CA ALA A 129 16.46 14.39 11.02
C ALA A 129 17.48 13.25 10.79
N MET A 130 18.78 13.54 10.90
CA MET A 130 19.84 12.54 10.82
C MET A 130 19.69 11.48 11.92
N LYS A 131 19.38 11.88 13.17
CA LYS A 131 19.13 10.92 14.24
C LYS A 131 18.00 9.96 13.88
N TYR A 132 16.88 10.48 13.39
CA TYR A 132 15.76 9.61 13.02
C TYR A 132 16.11 8.73 11.81
N ALA A 133 16.82 9.26 10.80
CA ALA A 133 17.31 8.46 9.68
C ALA A 133 18.14 7.26 10.13
N CYS A 134 19.05 7.48 11.09
CA CYS A 134 19.88 6.46 11.69
C CYS A 134 19.11 5.45 12.57
N GLY A 135 17.86 5.74 12.95
CA GLY A 135 16.97 4.83 13.67
C GLY A 135 16.13 3.93 12.77
N ILE A 136 16.10 4.18 11.45
CA ILE A 136 15.36 3.38 10.48
C ILE A 136 16.11 2.07 10.21
N ALA A 137 15.40 0.94 10.28
CA ALA A 137 15.95 -0.33 9.84
C ALA A 137 16.15 -0.31 8.32
N ALA A 138 17.40 -0.40 7.85
CA ALA A 138 17.73 -0.28 6.43
C ALA A 138 18.85 -1.23 6.01
N ALA A 139 18.89 -1.56 4.72
CA ALA A 139 20.04 -2.22 4.12
C ALA A 139 21.29 -1.32 4.21
N PRO A 140 22.51 -1.86 4.24
CA PRO A 140 23.73 -1.06 4.41
C PRO A 140 23.90 0.05 3.36
N ALA A 141 23.62 -0.25 2.08
CA ALA A 141 23.72 0.73 1.00
C ALA A 141 22.66 1.84 1.14
N GLU A 142 21.43 1.47 1.48
CA GLU A 142 20.33 2.42 1.72
C GLU A 142 20.66 3.36 2.89
N MET A 143 21.19 2.86 4.01
CA MET A 143 21.62 3.72 5.12
C MET A 143 22.76 4.65 4.71
N ALA A 144 23.77 4.13 4.00
CA ALA A 144 24.91 4.93 3.56
C ALA A 144 24.48 6.08 2.65
N ILE A 145 23.65 5.80 1.64
CA ILE A 145 23.14 6.79 0.69
C ILE A 145 22.26 7.81 1.40
N ARG A 146 21.35 7.38 2.28
CA ARG A 146 20.47 8.28 3.05
C ARG A 146 21.24 9.25 3.93
N VAL A 147 22.26 8.76 4.64
CA VAL A 147 23.11 9.61 5.48
C VAL A 147 23.87 10.62 4.61
N GLU A 148 24.42 10.19 3.47
CA GLU A 148 25.10 11.09 2.54
C GLU A 148 24.14 12.15 1.97
N HIS A 149 22.93 11.74 1.58
CA HIS A 149 21.90 12.62 1.06
C HIS A 149 21.50 13.70 2.09
N LEU A 150 21.24 13.30 3.34
CA LEU A 150 20.93 14.25 4.43
C LEU A 150 22.09 15.21 4.72
N GLN A 151 23.34 14.75 4.67
CA GLN A 151 24.51 15.63 4.81
C GLN A 151 24.58 16.67 3.70
N LYS A 152 24.29 16.29 2.44
CA LYS A 152 24.22 17.21 1.31
C LYS A 152 23.11 18.24 1.50
N LEU A 153 21.91 17.82 1.92
CA LEU A 153 20.79 18.73 2.19
C LEU A 153 21.08 19.67 3.37
N ALA A 154 21.79 19.20 4.40
CA ALA A 154 22.21 20.03 5.53
C ALA A 154 23.25 21.08 5.12
N ALA A 155 24.22 20.70 4.27
CA ALA A 155 25.26 21.61 3.77
C ALA A 155 24.71 22.67 2.81
N SER A 156 23.75 22.30 1.95
CA SER A 156 23.13 23.25 1.01
C SER A 156 22.04 24.10 1.67
N GLY A 157 21.42 23.61 2.75
CA GLY A 157 20.22 24.18 3.36
C GLY A 157 18.94 24.01 2.54
N GLN A 158 19.04 23.49 1.31
CA GLN A 158 17.97 23.43 0.32
C GLN A 158 17.50 22.00 0.06
N GLY A 159 16.26 21.86 -0.41
CA GLY A 159 15.66 20.58 -0.78
C GLY A 159 14.92 19.86 0.35
N ASN A 160 14.17 18.84 -0.07
CA ASN A 160 13.39 17.94 0.78
C ASN A 160 13.86 16.51 0.56
N ILE A 161 13.54 15.63 1.50
CA ILE A 161 13.76 14.19 1.42
C ILE A 161 12.44 13.44 1.58
N ASP A 162 12.30 12.34 0.87
CA ASP A 162 11.31 11.30 1.10
C ASP A 162 11.99 9.99 1.50
N LEU A 163 11.33 9.18 2.31
CA LEU A 163 11.81 7.83 2.66
C LEU A 163 12.17 7.02 1.40
N CYS A 164 11.41 7.24 0.32
CA CYS A 164 11.52 6.53 -0.92
C CYS A 164 12.64 7.00 -1.86
N ASP A 165 13.36 8.08 -1.53
CA ASP A 165 14.41 8.63 -2.39
C ASP A 165 15.69 7.77 -2.39
N ASP A 166 15.98 7.09 -1.28
CA ASP A 166 17.26 6.41 -1.05
C ASP A 166 17.15 4.88 -0.99
N ILE A 167 16.02 4.31 -1.40
CA ILE A 167 15.77 2.87 -1.23
C ILE A 167 16.65 2.02 -2.15
N THR A 168 17.23 0.95 -1.61
CA THR A 168 18.01 -0.02 -2.41
C THR A 168 17.53 -1.45 -2.23
N SER A 169 16.62 -1.69 -1.28
CA SER A 169 16.16 -3.03 -0.92
C SER A 169 14.78 -3.32 -1.51
N GLY A 170 14.53 -4.58 -1.87
CA GLY A 170 13.21 -5.01 -2.34
C GLY A 170 12.10 -4.89 -1.29
N TYR A 171 12.46 -4.99 0.00
CA TYR A 171 11.56 -4.69 1.10
C TYR A 171 11.07 -3.24 1.03
N MET A 172 12.00 -2.28 0.93
CA MET A 172 11.64 -0.86 0.87
C MET A 172 11.00 -0.47 -0.46
N MET A 173 11.33 -1.14 -1.57
CA MET A 173 10.55 -1.03 -2.81
C MET A 173 9.08 -1.40 -2.57
N GLY A 174 8.82 -2.45 -1.78
CA GLY A 174 7.47 -2.84 -1.38
C GLY A 174 6.77 -1.77 -0.53
N VAL A 175 7.47 -1.22 0.48
CA VAL A 175 6.94 -0.14 1.34
C VAL A 175 6.56 1.09 0.50
N CYS A 176 7.44 1.55 -0.36
CA CYS A 176 7.21 2.71 -1.23
C CYS A 176 6.10 2.47 -2.25
N SER A 177 6.04 1.26 -2.81
CA SER A 177 4.95 0.85 -3.70
C SER A 177 3.61 0.85 -2.98
N ALA A 178 3.57 0.44 -1.71
CA ALA A 178 2.35 0.45 -0.90
C ALA A 178 1.87 1.88 -0.61
N ILE A 179 2.79 2.79 -0.29
CA ILE A 179 2.50 4.22 -0.10
C ILE A 179 1.89 4.81 -1.37
N ASP A 180 2.54 4.63 -2.53
CA ASP A 180 2.03 5.13 -3.81
C ASP A 180 0.67 4.53 -4.16
N ALA A 181 0.52 3.21 -4.05
CA ALA A 181 -0.73 2.52 -4.35
C ALA A 181 -1.89 3.00 -3.47
N ARG A 182 -1.63 3.27 -2.18
CA ARG A 182 -2.62 3.85 -1.26
C ARG A 182 -3.04 5.25 -1.70
N GLN A 183 -2.08 6.12 -2.03
CA GLN A 183 -2.36 7.48 -2.51
C GLN A 183 -3.19 7.43 -3.80
N LYS A 184 -2.80 6.61 -4.77
CA LYS A 184 -3.58 6.38 -5.99
C LYS A 184 -4.98 5.85 -5.69
N ASN A 185 -5.12 4.93 -4.74
CA ASN A 185 -6.42 4.40 -4.34
C ASN A 185 -7.34 5.46 -3.75
N ARG A 186 -6.82 6.36 -2.90
CA ARG A 186 -7.57 7.51 -2.39
C ARG A 186 -8.06 8.40 -3.53
N VAL A 187 -7.18 8.74 -4.47
CA VAL A 187 -7.54 9.58 -5.62
C VAL A 187 -8.60 8.90 -6.49
N ARG A 188 -8.44 7.61 -6.79
CA ARG A 188 -9.43 6.83 -7.54
C ARG A 188 -10.79 6.83 -6.84
N ASN A 189 -10.84 6.49 -5.55
CA ASN A 189 -12.10 6.42 -4.80
C ASN A 189 -12.80 7.79 -4.74
N GLN A 190 -12.05 8.87 -4.57
CA GLN A 190 -12.62 10.23 -4.61
C GLN A 190 -13.15 10.59 -6.01
N ALA A 191 -12.43 10.21 -7.07
CA ALA A 191 -12.85 10.47 -8.44
C ALA A 191 -14.09 9.64 -8.82
N SER A 192 -14.10 8.34 -8.54
CA SER A 192 -15.25 7.45 -8.75
C SER A 192 -16.47 7.92 -7.97
N GLY A 193 -16.29 8.29 -6.70
CA GLY A 193 -17.38 8.82 -5.87
C GLY A 193 -18.00 10.09 -6.43
N LYS A 194 -17.20 11.01 -6.97
CA LYS A 194 -17.72 12.23 -7.63
C LYS A 194 -18.37 11.93 -8.98
N ALA A 195 -17.77 11.07 -9.80
CA ALA A 195 -18.29 10.72 -11.13
C ALA A 195 -19.65 10.02 -11.04
N THR A 196 -19.80 9.10 -10.08
CA THR A 196 -21.00 8.27 -9.95
C THR A 196 -22.20 9.00 -9.34
N GLN A 197 -22.01 10.13 -8.64
CA GLN A 197 -23.09 10.87 -7.97
C GLN A 197 -24.21 11.31 -8.91
N ALA A 198 -23.89 11.66 -10.16
CA ALA A 198 -24.87 12.10 -11.15
C ALA A 198 -25.50 10.94 -11.94
N TRP A 199 -25.01 9.70 -11.77
CA TRP A 199 -25.48 8.56 -12.53
C TRP A 199 -26.85 8.05 -12.02
N PRO A 200 -27.67 7.45 -12.90
CA PRO A 200 -28.88 6.75 -12.46
C PRO A 200 -28.58 5.65 -11.45
N ALA A 201 -29.51 5.39 -10.52
CA ALA A 201 -29.32 4.38 -9.46
C ALA A 201 -28.96 2.98 -10.00
N ALA A 202 -29.54 2.59 -11.15
CA ALA A 202 -29.21 1.33 -11.80
C ALA A 202 -27.75 1.28 -12.28
N ALA A 203 -27.23 2.39 -12.81
CA ALA A 203 -25.83 2.50 -13.26
C ALA A 203 -24.86 2.53 -12.06
N GLN A 204 -25.23 3.20 -10.97
CA GLN A 204 -24.45 3.17 -9.73
C GLN A 204 -24.34 1.73 -9.18
N ALA A 205 -25.47 1.02 -9.11
CA ALA A 205 -25.49 -0.36 -8.61
C ALA A 205 -24.72 -1.33 -9.50
N SER A 206 -24.80 -1.21 -10.84
CA SER A 206 -24.00 -2.04 -11.74
C SER A 206 -22.51 -1.68 -11.69
N TYR A 207 -22.16 -0.41 -11.52
CA TYR A 207 -20.78 0.03 -11.34
C TYR A 207 -20.14 -0.52 -10.05
N GLN A 208 -20.86 -0.51 -8.92
CA GLN A 208 -20.36 -1.11 -7.67
C GLN A 208 -20.04 -2.61 -7.83
N LYS A 209 -20.86 -3.35 -8.61
CA LYS A 209 -20.58 -4.75 -8.95
C LYS A 209 -19.33 -4.89 -9.82
N LEU A 210 -19.15 -3.99 -10.79
CA LEU A 210 -17.95 -3.93 -11.62
C LEU A 210 -16.69 -3.64 -10.79
N GLU A 211 -16.72 -2.65 -9.90
CA GLU A 211 -15.60 -2.34 -9.00
C GLU A 211 -15.23 -3.54 -8.12
N ALA A 212 -16.22 -4.23 -7.55
CA ALA A 212 -16.00 -5.42 -6.74
C ALA A 212 -15.42 -6.59 -7.55
N ALA A 213 -15.88 -6.80 -8.79
CA ALA A 213 -15.34 -7.83 -9.68
C ALA A 213 -13.92 -7.50 -10.15
N SER A 214 -13.66 -6.23 -10.45
CA SER A 214 -12.34 -5.71 -10.82
C SER A 214 -11.34 -5.89 -9.69
N ALA A 215 -11.70 -5.53 -8.45
CA ALA A 215 -10.84 -5.73 -7.29
C ALA A 215 -10.44 -7.20 -7.11
N LYS A 216 -11.39 -8.13 -7.20
CA LYS A 216 -11.10 -9.58 -7.10
C LYS A 216 -10.19 -10.08 -8.22
N PHE A 217 -10.39 -9.60 -9.44
CA PHE A 217 -9.53 -9.94 -10.57
C PHE A 217 -8.11 -9.36 -10.38
N ALA A 218 -8.00 -8.09 -9.96
CA ALA A 218 -6.74 -7.42 -9.68
C ALA A 218 -5.95 -8.11 -8.54
N ASP A 219 -6.62 -8.51 -7.46
CA ASP A 219 -6.02 -9.27 -6.36
C ASP A 219 -5.48 -10.63 -6.85
N ALA A 220 -6.22 -11.30 -7.74
CA ALA A 220 -5.78 -12.56 -8.32
C ALA A 220 -4.59 -12.38 -9.27
N ARG A 221 -4.60 -11.36 -10.14
CA ARG A 221 -3.42 -11.00 -10.96
C ARG A 221 -2.18 -10.80 -10.09
N ALA A 222 -2.32 -10.01 -9.04
CA ALA A 222 -1.25 -9.63 -8.14
C ALA A 222 -0.68 -10.80 -7.33
N GLY A 223 -1.53 -11.74 -6.92
CA GLY A 223 -1.13 -12.87 -6.07
C GLY A 223 -0.85 -14.17 -6.80
N LYS A 224 -1.33 -14.32 -8.04
CA LYS A 224 -1.32 -15.60 -8.78
C LYS A 224 -0.76 -15.54 -10.19
N GLU A 225 -0.73 -14.36 -10.80
CA GLU A 225 -0.15 -14.12 -12.14
C GLU A 225 0.96 -13.07 -12.11
N THR A 226 1.63 -12.96 -10.96
CA THR A 226 2.85 -12.17 -10.77
C THR A 226 3.88 -13.11 -10.18
N ASP A 227 5.11 -13.10 -10.72
CA ASP A 227 6.20 -13.83 -10.09
C ASP A 227 6.54 -13.18 -8.73
N LEU A 228 6.37 -13.94 -7.66
CA LEU A 228 6.63 -13.51 -6.29
C LEU A 228 7.99 -14.01 -5.77
N GLY A 229 8.85 -14.47 -6.68
CA GLY A 229 10.26 -14.70 -6.45
C GLY A 229 11.04 -13.40 -6.18
N GLY A 230 12.21 -13.54 -5.57
CA GLY A 230 13.11 -12.42 -5.30
C GLY A 230 12.61 -11.44 -4.22
N THR A 231 13.36 -10.37 -4.03
CA THR A 231 13.11 -9.38 -2.96
C THR A 231 12.10 -8.32 -3.37
N ALA A 232 11.88 -8.10 -4.67
CA ALA A 232 10.97 -7.09 -5.22
C ALA A 232 9.49 -7.54 -5.26
N ARG A 233 9.19 -8.79 -4.89
CA ARG A 233 7.87 -9.42 -4.99
C ARG A 233 6.70 -8.57 -4.49
N ALA A 234 6.89 -7.85 -3.38
CA ALA A 234 5.83 -7.00 -2.82
C ALA A 234 5.51 -5.83 -3.75
N ALA A 235 6.53 -5.15 -4.27
CA ALA A 235 6.38 -4.06 -5.21
C ALA A 235 5.72 -4.53 -6.52
N MET A 236 6.17 -5.67 -7.06
CA MET A 236 5.61 -6.26 -8.29
C MET A 236 4.13 -6.63 -8.12
N SER A 237 3.78 -7.29 -7.02
CA SER A 237 2.39 -7.64 -6.69
C SER A 237 1.51 -6.39 -6.57
N ILE A 238 1.98 -5.36 -5.84
CA ILE A 238 1.26 -4.09 -5.69
C ILE A 238 1.10 -3.37 -7.03
N ALA A 239 2.13 -3.37 -7.88
CA ALA A 239 2.10 -2.78 -9.21
C ALA A 239 1.08 -3.48 -10.10
N ALA A 240 1.08 -4.82 -10.15
CA ALA A 240 0.11 -5.61 -10.91
C ALA A 240 -1.33 -5.33 -10.47
N ARG A 241 -1.59 -5.29 -9.16
CA ARG A 241 -2.90 -4.91 -8.62
C ARG A 241 -3.31 -3.50 -9.04
N THR A 242 -2.40 -2.55 -8.88
CA THR A 242 -2.67 -1.13 -9.13
C THR A 242 -2.91 -0.85 -10.61
N ALA A 243 -2.20 -1.53 -11.51
CA ALA A 243 -2.37 -1.39 -12.95
C ALA A 243 -3.80 -1.71 -13.42
N GLU A 244 -4.40 -2.78 -12.89
CA GLU A 244 -5.78 -3.18 -13.22
C GLU A 244 -6.81 -2.17 -12.71
N LEU A 245 -6.64 -1.67 -11.48
CA LEU A 245 -7.55 -0.69 -10.88
C LEU A 245 -7.43 0.68 -11.56
N ASP A 246 -6.21 1.10 -11.91
CA ASP A 246 -5.98 2.32 -12.68
C ASP A 246 -6.54 2.21 -14.10
N LEU A 247 -6.49 1.02 -14.71
CA LEU A 247 -7.08 0.79 -16.03
C LEU A 247 -8.60 0.98 -15.98
N LEU A 248 -9.30 0.40 -15.01
CA LEU A 248 -10.74 0.61 -14.84
C LEU A 248 -11.06 2.11 -14.67
N ALA A 249 -10.36 2.80 -13.78
CA ALA A 249 -10.60 4.23 -13.54
C ALA A 249 -10.34 5.08 -14.80
N ARG A 250 -9.30 4.76 -15.57
CA ARG A 250 -9.02 5.43 -16.85
C ARG A 250 -10.10 5.16 -17.89
N ASP A 251 -10.54 3.91 -18.03
CA ASP A 251 -11.59 3.54 -18.99
C ASP A 251 -12.88 4.29 -18.72
N VAL A 252 -13.36 4.26 -17.47
CA VAL A 252 -14.57 5.00 -17.05
C VAL A 252 -14.42 6.48 -17.35
N LYS A 253 -13.29 7.10 -16.96
CA LYS A 253 -13.04 8.52 -17.24
C LYS A 253 -13.06 8.84 -18.74
N GLN A 254 -12.52 7.97 -19.58
CA GLN A 254 -12.51 8.17 -21.04
C GLN A 254 -13.91 8.02 -21.64
N TYR A 255 -14.68 7.02 -21.18
CA TYR A 255 -16.02 6.76 -21.69
C TYR A 255 -17.01 7.84 -21.26
N GLU A 256 -16.90 8.35 -20.04
CA GLU A 256 -17.65 9.54 -19.59
C GLU A 256 -17.32 10.80 -20.42
N ALA A 257 -16.10 10.87 -20.98
CA ALA A 257 -15.71 11.93 -21.90
C ALA A 257 -16.12 11.65 -23.37
N GLY A 258 -16.98 10.66 -23.61
CA GLY A 258 -17.49 10.29 -24.93
C GLY A 258 -16.52 9.46 -25.78
N LYS A 259 -15.36 9.06 -25.26
CA LYS A 259 -14.37 8.25 -25.98
C LYS A 259 -14.68 6.76 -25.87
N LEU A 260 -15.88 6.38 -26.30
CA LEU A 260 -16.36 5.01 -26.25
C LEU A 260 -15.53 4.09 -27.17
N PRO A 261 -15.46 2.77 -26.88
CA PRO A 261 -14.73 1.85 -27.73
C PRO A 261 -15.31 1.79 -29.14
N SER A 262 -14.43 1.63 -30.14
CA SER A 262 -14.84 1.43 -31.53
C SER A 262 -15.71 0.18 -31.67
N SER A 263 -16.79 0.28 -32.44
CA SER A 263 -17.72 -0.82 -32.68
C SER A 263 -17.00 -2.05 -33.26
N MET A 264 -17.28 -3.22 -32.69
CA MET A 264 -16.79 -4.50 -33.18
C MET A 264 -17.95 -5.44 -33.50
N THR A 265 -17.75 -6.23 -34.56
CA THR A 265 -18.70 -7.26 -34.99
C THR A 265 -18.64 -8.49 -34.09
N GLN A 266 -19.71 -9.28 -34.10
CA GLN A 266 -19.75 -10.57 -33.41
C GLN A 266 -18.62 -11.51 -33.88
N ALA A 267 -18.32 -11.54 -35.17
CA ALA A 267 -17.25 -12.36 -35.72
C ALA A 267 -15.86 -11.96 -35.19
N GLN A 268 -15.59 -10.66 -35.04
CA GLN A 268 -14.34 -10.17 -34.43
C GLN A 268 -14.24 -10.56 -32.95
N ALA A 269 -15.33 -10.43 -32.18
CA ALA A 269 -15.37 -10.87 -30.78
C ALA A 269 -15.08 -12.38 -30.65
N GLN A 270 -15.68 -13.20 -31.51
CA GLN A 270 -15.42 -14.64 -31.56
C GLN A 270 -13.99 -14.98 -31.94
N ALA A 271 -13.37 -14.22 -32.85
CA ALA A 271 -11.97 -14.43 -33.23
C ALA A 271 -11.01 -14.17 -32.04
N LEU A 272 -11.26 -13.11 -31.27
CA LEU A 272 -10.47 -12.79 -30.08
C LEU A 272 -10.64 -13.82 -28.97
N ASP A 273 -11.86 -14.35 -28.77
CA ASP A 273 -12.12 -15.42 -27.80
C ASP A 273 -11.46 -16.75 -28.21
N LYS A 274 -11.47 -17.09 -29.50
CA LYS A 274 -10.68 -18.22 -30.02
C LYS A 274 -9.20 -18.05 -29.72
N GLN A 275 -8.65 -16.85 -29.95
CA GLN A 275 -7.26 -16.54 -29.63
C GLN A 275 -6.97 -16.66 -28.13
N LEU A 276 -7.88 -16.20 -27.26
CA LEU A 276 -7.77 -16.36 -25.82
C LEU A 276 -7.58 -17.82 -25.43
N ASN A 277 -8.43 -18.70 -25.96
CA ASN A 277 -8.38 -20.13 -25.67
C ASN A 277 -7.09 -20.78 -26.19
N VAL A 278 -6.57 -20.32 -27.33
CA VAL A 278 -5.27 -20.78 -27.86
C VAL A 278 -4.13 -20.39 -26.93
N ILE A 279 -4.05 -19.13 -26.49
CA ILE A 279 -3.00 -18.64 -25.58
C ILE A 279 -3.09 -19.35 -24.23
N TYR A 280 -4.30 -19.41 -23.65
CA TYR A 280 -4.56 -20.14 -22.41
C TYR A 280 -4.14 -21.61 -22.51
N GLY A 281 -4.46 -22.28 -23.63
CA GLY A 281 -4.05 -23.66 -23.89
C GLY A 281 -2.53 -23.85 -23.95
N LYS A 282 -1.77 -22.84 -24.41
CA LYS A 282 -0.29 -22.87 -24.37
C LYS A 282 0.23 -22.76 -22.94
N LEU A 283 -0.29 -21.82 -22.15
CA LEU A 283 0.08 -21.66 -20.74
C LEU A 283 -0.16 -22.95 -19.93
N MET A 284 -1.32 -23.59 -20.15
CA MET A 284 -1.65 -24.85 -19.47
C MET A 284 -0.72 -26.02 -19.83
N LYS A 285 0.06 -25.92 -20.92
CA LYS A 285 1.03 -26.92 -21.35
C LYS A 285 2.46 -26.66 -20.89
N GLN A 286 2.78 -25.45 -20.40
CA GLN A 286 4.12 -25.15 -19.89
C GLN A 286 4.50 -26.09 -18.74
N PRO A 287 5.79 -26.42 -18.55
CA PRO A 287 6.23 -27.19 -17.39
C PRO A 287 5.91 -26.44 -16.09
N LYS A 288 5.74 -27.18 -15.00
CA LYS A 288 5.59 -26.55 -13.67
C LYS A 288 6.94 -25.91 -13.29
N PRO A 289 6.98 -24.64 -12.86
CA PRO A 289 8.18 -24.04 -12.32
C PRO A 289 8.67 -24.78 -11.05
N ASP A 290 9.97 -24.78 -10.82
CA ASP A 290 10.64 -25.52 -9.74
C ASP A 290 11.04 -24.64 -8.54
N TYR A 291 10.64 -23.37 -8.52
CA TYR A 291 10.90 -22.44 -7.42
C TYR A 291 9.61 -21.87 -6.80
N ALA A 292 9.71 -21.45 -5.54
CA ALA A 292 8.59 -20.88 -4.80
C ALA A 292 8.28 -19.45 -5.25
N GLY A 293 6.99 -19.13 -5.41
CA GLY A 293 6.52 -17.82 -5.84
C GLY A 293 6.31 -17.68 -7.35
N ALA A 294 6.73 -18.66 -8.14
CA ALA A 294 6.49 -18.70 -9.58
C ALA A 294 5.00 -18.70 -9.93
N VAL A 295 4.65 -18.11 -11.07
CA VAL A 295 3.30 -18.23 -11.65
C VAL A 295 3.05 -19.67 -12.05
N ASP A 296 1.94 -20.25 -11.56
CA ASP A 296 1.56 -21.63 -11.87
C ASP A 296 0.20 -21.74 -12.57
N LYS A 297 -0.09 -22.95 -13.08
CA LYS A 297 -1.31 -23.23 -13.86
C LYS A 297 -2.59 -23.08 -13.04
N ASP A 298 -2.54 -23.37 -11.75
CA ASP A 298 -3.72 -23.29 -10.89
C ASP A 298 -4.04 -21.83 -10.59
N GLY A 299 -3.00 -21.02 -10.36
CA GLY A 299 -3.04 -19.58 -10.26
C GLY A 299 -3.64 -18.92 -11.49
N ILE A 300 -3.17 -19.28 -12.69
CA ILE A 300 -3.71 -18.78 -13.96
C ILE A 300 -5.18 -19.20 -14.14
N ARG A 301 -5.53 -20.45 -13.82
CA ARG A 301 -6.90 -20.96 -13.97
C ARG A 301 -7.89 -20.21 -13.06
N ASP A 302 -7.51 -19.99 -11.81
CA ASP A 302 -8.33 -19.26 -10.87
C ASP A 302 -8.50 -17.79 -11.27
N THR A 303 -7.41 -17.17 -11.72
CA THR A 303 -7.43 -15.78 -12.19
C THR A 303 -8.28 -15.63 -13.44
N GLN A 304 -8.20 -16.58 -14.38
CA GLN A 304 -9.05 -16.61 -15.57
C GLN A 304 -10.55 -16.71 -15.23
N ARG A 305 -10.93 -17.47 -14.21
CA ARG A 305 -12.33 -17.54 -13.74
C ARG A 305 -12.81 -16.22 -13.15
N LEU A 306 -11.95 -15.50 -12.44
CA LEU A 306 -12.26 -14.17 -11.91
C LEU A 306 -12.31 -13.12 -13.01
N TRP A 307 -11.44 -13.23 -14.01
CA TRP A 307 -11.48 -12.39 -15.20
C TRP A 307 -12.82 -12.51 -15.95
N LEU A 308 -13.36 -13.73 -16.11
CA LEU A 308 -14.68 -13.91 -16.75
C LEU A 308 -15.78 -13.14 -15.99
N LYS A 309 -15.79 -13.22 -14.65
CA LYS A 309 -16.73 -12.46 -13.82
C LYS A 309 -16.55 -10.95 -13.96
N TYR A 310 -15.30 -10.48 -14.05
CA TYR A 310 -15.00 -9.07 -14.31
C TYR A 310 -15.48 -8.63 -15.69
N ARG A 311 -15.23 -9.42 -16.74
CA ARG A 311 -15.70 -9.16 -18.10
C ARG A 311 -17.22 -9.04 -18.14
N ASP A 312 -17.92 -10.00 -17.54
CA ASP A 312 -19.38 -10.04 -17.56
C ASP A 312 -19.97 -8.85 -16.76
N ALA A 313 -19.37 -8.49 -15.61
CA ALA A 313 -19.76 -7.29 -14.86
C ALA A 313 -19.56 -5.99 -15.65
N TRP A 314 -18.52 -5.93 -16.50
CA TRP A 314 -18.30 -4.80 -17.40
C TRP A 314 -19.41 -4.73 -18.45
N MET A 315 -19.79 -5.86 -19.04
CA MET A 315 -20.86 -5.92 -20.04
C MET A 315 -22.20 -5.49 -19.44
N ASP A 316 -22.50 -5.91 -18.21
CA ASP A 316 -23.70 -5.51 -17.48
C ASP A 316 -23.71 -3.99 -17.18
N PHE A 317 -22.59 -3.44 -16.71
CA PHE A 317 -22.46 -2.00 -16.50
C PHE A 317 -22.60 -1.22 -17.82
N GLY A 318 -21.91 -1.67 -18.88
CA GLY A 318 -21.93 -1.05 -20.19
C GLY A 318 -23.32 -1.05 -20.82
N ALA A 319 -24.11 -2.12 -20.66
CA ALA A 319 -25.48 -2.18 -21.15
C ALA A 319 -26.40 -1.14 -20.49
N VAL A 320 -26.16 -0.83 -19.20
CA VAL A 320 -26.96 0.15 -18.44
C VAL A 320 -26.50 1.58 -18.69
N HIS A 321 -25.19 1.82 -18.74
CA HIS A 321 -24.60 3.17 -18.70
C HIS A 321 -24.11 3.66 -20.08
N TYR A 322 -23.74 2.74 -20.97
CA TYR A 322 -23.25 3.04 -22.32
C TYR A 322 -24.03 2.27 -23.40
N PRO A 323 -25.36 2.48 -23.55
CA PRO A 323 -26.23 1.63 -24.37
C PRO A 323 -25.92 1.66 -25.88
N SER A 324 -25.13 2.63 -26.34
CA SER A 324 -24.65 2.68 -27.73
C SER A 324 -23.52 1.69 -28.04
N VAL A 325 -22.88 1.10 -27.02
CA VAL A 325 -21.80 0.12 -27.17
C VAL A 325 -22.37 -1.28 -27.05
N THR A 326 -22.20 -2.09 -28.09
CA THR A 326 -22.76 -3.44 -28.14
C THR A 326 -22.04 -4.40 -27.18
N SER A 327 -22.75 -5.44 -26.74
CA SER A 327 -22.17 -6.52 -25.92
C SER A 327 -20.97 -7.20 -26.60
N HIS A 328 -20.99 -7.35 -27.93
CA HIS A 328 -19.86 -7.89 -28.70
C HIS A 328 -18.66 -6.96 -28.69
N THR A 329 -18.86 -5.64 -28.69
CA THR A 329 -17.77 -4.66 -28.56
C THR A 329 -17.10 -4.77 -27.19
N TRP A 330 -17.88 -4.82 -26.12
CA TRP A 330 -17.36 -5.02 -24.77
C TRP A 330 -16.58 -6.33 -24.64
N ALA A 331 -17.19 -7.43 -25.08
CA ALA A 331 -16.55 -8.75 -25.06
C ALA A 331 -15.22 -8.74 -25.82
N ALA A 332 -15.18 -8.15 -27.00
CA ALA A 332 -13.99 -8.09 -27.83
C ALA A 332 -12.86 -7.26 -27.19
N VAL A 333 -13.14 -6.03 -26.76
CA VAL A 333 -12.12 -5.14 -26.16
C VAL A 333 -11.51 -5.75 -24.90
N LEU A 334 -12.34 -6.31 -24.02
CA LEU A 334 -11.89 -6.93 -22.76
C LEU A 334 -11.10 -8.22 -23.03
N THR A 335 -11.52 -9.00 -24.02
CA THR A 335 -10.82 -10.23 -24.43
C THR A 335 -9.48 -9.91 -25.08
N ALA A 336 -9.40 -8.88 -25.92
CA ALA A 336 -8.13 -8.44 -26.51
C ALA A 336 -7.11 -8.04 -25.44
N ARG A 337 -7.55 -7.30 -24.41
CA ARG A 337 -6.70 -6.97 -23.26
C ARG A 337 -6.23 -8.21 -22.52
N ARG A 338 -7.14 -9.16 -22.27
CA ARG A 338 -6.77 -10.41 -21.61
C ARG A 338 -5.81 -11.26 -22.43
N ASN A 339 -5.94 -11.26 -23.75
CA ASN A 339 -4.98 -11.93 -24.64
C ASN A 339 -3.57 -11.37 -24.47
N ALA A 340 -3.42 -10.04 -24.40
CA ALA A 340 -2.13 -9.42 -24.15
C ALA A 340 -1.55 -9.82 -22.78
N GLN A 341 -2.37 -9.75 -21.73
CA GLN A 341 -1.97 -10.15 -20.37
C GLN A 341 -1.54 -11.62 -20.27
N LEU A 342 -2.25 -12.53 -20.93
CA LEU A 342 -1.88 -13.94 -20.97
C LEU A 342 -0.64 -14.19 -21.86
N GLN A 343 -0.44 -13.36 -22.88
CA GLN A 343 0.73 -13.45 -23.76
C GLN A 343 2.01 -13.02 -23.04
N GLU A 344 1.95 -12.00 -22.18
CA GLU A 344 3.06 -11.59 -21.30
C GLU A 344 3.54 -12.75 -20.41
N LEU A 345 2.63 -13.64 -19.96
CA LEU A 345 2.98 -14.82 -19.17
C LEU A 345 3.67 -15.94 -19.99
N LEU A 346 3.66 -15.84 -21.32
CA LEU A 346 4.40 -16.75 -22.20
C LEU A 346 5.82 -16.23 -22.51
N GLU A 347 6.09 -14.96 -22.24
CA GLU A 347 7.40 -14.35 -22.47
C GLU A 347 8.33 -14.69 -21.29
N PRO A 348 9.57 -15.16 -21.55
CA PRO A 348 10.49 -15.65 -20.54
C PRO A 348 11.10 -14.57 -19.64
#